data_AF-A0AAU3IVI5-F1
#
_entry.id   AF-A0AAU3IVI5-F1
#
_cell.length_a   1.000
_cell.length_b   1.000
_cell.length_c   1.000
_cell.angle_alpha   90.00
_cell.angle_beta   90.00
_cell.angle_gamma   90.00
#
_symmetry.space_group_name_H-M   'P 1'
#
loop_
_entity.id
_entity.type
_entity.pdbx_description
1 polymer ?
#
loop_
_entity_poly.entity_id
_entity_poly.type
_entity_poly.pdbx_seq_one_letter_code
_entity_poly.pdbx_strand_id
1 'polypeptide(L)'
;MSADLPTSSGVPVTDELIAALAQEAEAGYDVDALRRKRPIGSAPADVASARLDPELRSALIVRRESSSTRGQRAAHRLQGSATTSMTTDELLELLRDE
;
A
#
# COMPACT_ATOMS: atom_id res chain seq x y z
N MET A 1 -1.75 6.74 -35.18
CA MET A 1 -2.16 7.40 -33.93
C MET A 1 -1.81 6.46 -32.80
N SER A 2 -0.64 6.62 -32.17
CA SER A 2 -0.37 5.90 -30.92
C SER A 2 -1.13 6.63 -29.84
N ALA A 3 -2.17 6.00 -29.29
CA ALA A 3 -2.79 6.48 -28.06
C ALA A 3 -1.74 6.35 -26.95
N ASP A 4 -1.43 7.46 -26.28
CA ASP A 4 -0.56 7.46 -25.12
C ASP A 4 -1.30 6.75 -23.98
N LEU A 5 -0.99 5.46 -23.79
CA LEU A 5 -1.65 4.66 -22.77
C LEU A 5 -1.15 5.09 -21.39
N PRO A 6 -2.04 5.16 -20.38
CA PRO A 6 -1.61 5.45 -19.01
C PRO A 6 -0.59 4.42 -18.56
N THR A 7 0.46 4.85 -17.85
CA THR A 7 1.52 3.97 -17.38
C THR A 7 1.53 3.85 -15.86
N SER A 8 1.86 2.66 -15.36
CA SER A 8 2.13 2.39 -13.95
C SER A 8 3.58 1.93 -13.82
N SER A 9 4.39 2.65 -13.04
CA SER A 9 5.85 2.42 -12.92
C SER A 9 6.57 2.32 -14.29
N GLY A 10 6.13 3.10 -15.29
CA GLY A 10 6.72 3.11 -16.64
C GLY A 10 6.24 1.98 -17.56
N VAL A 11 5.31 1.13 -17.13
CA VAL A 11 4.71 0.06 -17.94
C VAL A 11 3.31 0.49 -18.38
N PRO A 12 2.97 0.39 -19.68
CA PRO A 12 1.64 0.76 -20.18
C PRO A 12 0.57 -0.17 -19.61
N VAL A 13 -0.51 0.43 -19.13
CA VAL A 13 -1.70 -0.27 -18.65
C VAL A 13 -2.60 -0.50 -19.86
N THR A 14 -2.57 -1.72 -20.39
CA THR A 14 -3.39 -2.11 -21.54
C THR A 14 -4.76 -2.64 -21.11
N ASP A 15 -5.74 -2.64 -22.03
CA ASP A 15 -7.07 -3.19 -21.76
C ASP A 15 -7.01 -4.69 -21.43
N GLU A 16 -6.07 -5.43 -22.04
CA GLU A 16 -5.85 -6.85 -21.73
C GLU A 16 -5.34 -7.04 -20.30
N LEU A 17 -4.43 -6.16 -19.82
CA LEU A 17 -3.96 -6.19 -18.44
C LEU A 17 -5.11 -5.91 -17.47
N ILE A 18 -5.96 -4.92 -17.78
CA ILE A 18 -7.13 -4.60 -16.96
C ILE A 18 -8.09 -5.79 -16.91
N ALA A 19 -8.39 -6.41 -18.06
CA ALA A 19 -9.29 -7.55 -18.14
C ALA A 19 -8.77 -8.77 -17.35
N ALA A 20 -7.47 -9.06 -17.44
CA ALA A 20 -6.84 -10.14 -16.68
C ALA A 20 -6.95 -9.91 -15.17
N LEU A 21 -6.63 -8.69 -14.71
CA LEU A 21 -6.72 -8.32 -13.29
C LEU A 21 -8.17 -8.34 -12.76
N ALA A 22 -9.13 -7.91 -13.58
CA ALA A 22 -10.54 -7.97 -13.23
C ALA A 22 -11.02 -9.41 -13.06
N GLN A 23 -10.65 -10.30 -13.99
CA GLN A 23 -10.99 -11.72 -13.92
C GLN A 23 -10.38 -12.39 -12.69
N GLU A 24 -9.13 -12.06 -12.36
CA GLU A 24 -8.47 -12.56 -11.15
C GLU A 24 -9.21 -12.11 -9.88
N ALA A 25 -9.61 -10.84 -9.82
CA ALA A 25 -10.36 -10.31 -8.68
C ALA A 25 -11.74 -10.96 -8.52
N GLU A 26 -12.45 -11.20 -9.63
CA GLU A 26 -13.76 -11.86 -9.65
C GLU A 26 -13.68 -13.35 -9.28
N ALA A 27 -12.61 -14.04 -9.69
CA ALA A 27 -12.35 -15.42 -9.30
C ALA A 27 -12.14 -15.55 -7.77
N GLY A 28 -11.61 -14.49 -7.16
CA GLY A 28 -11.33 -14.43 -5.73
C GLY A 28 -10.06 -15.21 -5.34
N TYR A 29 -9.60 -14.97 -4.10
CA TYR A 29 -8.43 -15.64 -3.54
C TYR A 29 -8.83 -16.65 -2.47
N ASP A 30 -8.14 -17.78 -2.43
CA ASP A 30 -8.23 -18.73 -1.32
C ASP A 30 -7.63 -18.10 -0.05
N VAL A 31 -8.51 -17.73 0.88
CA VAL A 31 -8.13 -17.09 2.15
C VAL A 31 -7.30 -18.01 3.05
N ASP A 32 -7.45 -19.33 2.93
CA ASP A 32 -6.71 -20.29 3.73
C ASP A 32 -5.28 -20.48 3.20
N ALA A 33 -5.05 -20.24 1.90
CA ALA A 33 -3.73 -20.19 1.29
C ALA A 33 -2.97 -18.89 1.64
N LEU A 34 -3.65 -17.84 2.13
CA LEU A 34 -3.00 -16.58 2.49
C LEU A 34 -2.16 -16.73 3.77
N ARG A 35 -0.92 -16.23 3.72
CA ARG A 35 -0.04 -16.19 4.89
C ARG A 35 -0.66 -15.35 6.01
N ARG A 36 -1.04 -16.01 7.10
CA ARG A 36 -1.55 -15.33 8.30
C ARG A 36 -0.49 -14.39 8.88
N LYS A 37 -0.83 -13.11 8.98
CA LYS A 37 -0.03 -12.13 9.72
C LYS A 37 -0.23 -12.35 11.22
N ARG A 38 0.84 -12.16 12.00
CA ARG A 38 0.71 -12.11 13.47
C ARG A 38 -0.19 -10.93 13.83
N PRO A 39 -1.16 -11.11 14.73
CA PRO A 39 -2.02 -10.01 15.14
C PRO A 39 -1.17 -8.94 15.87
N ILE A 40 -1.48 -7.66 15.63
CA ILE A 40 -0.77 -6.51 16.23
C ILE A 40 -1.12 -6.35 17.73
N GLY A 41 -2.08 -7.13 18.24
CA GLY A 41 -2.47 -7.19 19.65
C GLY A 41 -3.14 -8.52 19.98
N SER A 42 -3.60 -8.68 21.22
CA SER A 42 -4.31 -9.87 21.70
C SER A 42 -5.79 -9.93 21.28
N ALA A 43 -6.34 -8.82 20.81
CA ALA A 43 -7.73 -8.67 20.39
C ALA A 43 -7.82 -7.64 19.24
N PRO A 44 -8.95 -7.57 18.51
CA PRO A 44 -9.24 -6.45 17.61
C PRO A 44 -9.08 -5.10 18.30
N ALA A 45 -8.73 -4.06 17.55
CA ALA A 45 -8.59 -2.73 18.11
C ALA A 45 -9.97 -2.12 18.45
N ASP A 46 -10.08 -1.56 19.66
CA ASP A 46 -11.26 -0.79 20.07
C ASP A 46 -11.14 0.67 19.62
N VAL A 47 -12.26 1.25 19.17
CA VAL A 47 -12.34 2.67 18.81
C VAL A 47 -12.69 3.48 20.05
N ALA A 48 -11.74 4.30 20.53
CA ALA A 48 -11.94 5.22 21.64
C ALA A 48 -11.95 6.68 21.16
N SER A 49 -12.89 7.48 21.67
CA SER A 49 -12.92 8.92 21.43
C SER A 49 -11.95 9.64 22.37
N ALA A 50 -10.97 10.36 21.80
CA ALA A 50 -10.09 11.24 22.57
C ALA A 50 -10.50 12.71 22.39
N ARG A 51 -10.65 13.44 23.50
CA ARG A 51 -10.77 14.90 23.47
C ARG A 51 -9.37 15.50 23.40
N LEU A 52 -9.12 16.29 22.37
CA LEU A 52 -7.87 17.01 22.18
C LEU A 52 -8.15 18.49 22.26
N ASP A 53 -7.26 19.23 22.92
CA ASP A 53 -7.23 20.67 22.82
C ASP A 53 -7.03 21.09 21.34
N PRO A 54 -7.68 22.16 20.84
CA PRO A 54 -7.55 22.59 19.45
C PRO A 54 -6.10 22.87 19.01
N GLU A 55 -5.27 23.41 19.90
CA GLU A 55 -3.85 23.69 19.62
C GLU A 55 -3.08 22.39 19.50
N LEU A 56 -3.33 21.42 20.41
CA LEU A 56 -2.72 20.10 20.38
C LEU A 56 -3.12 19.33 19.11
N ARG A 57 -4.39 19.38 18.73
CA ARG A 57 -4.86 18.75 17.49
C ARG A 57 -4.16 19.33 16.26
N SER A 58 -4.00 20.66 16.23
CA SER A 58 -3.32 21.35 15.12
C SER A 58 -1.85 20.98 15.05
N ALA A 59 -1.14 20.96 16.19
CA ALA A 59 0.25 20.53 16.26
C ALA A 59 0.44 19.06 15.80
N LEU A 60 -0.50 18.17 16.14
CA LEU A 60 -0.47 16.78 15.70
C LEU A 60 -0.68 16.64 14.18
N ILE A 61 -1.58 17.44 13.59
CA ILE A 61 -1.79 17.46 12.14
C ILE A 61 -0.51 17.94 11.43
N VAL A 62 0.06 19.06 11.88
CA VAL A 62 1.31 19.60 11.32
C VAL A 62 2.44 18.57 11.41
N ARG A 63 2.60 17.91 12.57
CA ARG A 63 3.61 16.84 12.75
C ARG A 63 3.37 15.65 11.80
N ARG A 64 2.11 15.31 11.54
CA ARG A 64 1.76 14.24 10.60
C ARG A 64 2.14 14.62 9.17
N GLU A 65 1.84 15.84 8.75
CA GLU A 65 2.18 16.33 7.40
C GLU A 65 3.70 16.42 7.18
N SER A 66 4.46 16.76 8.23
CA SER A 66 5.91 16.82 8.17
C SER A 66 6.63 15.47 8.27
N SER A 67 5.91 14.36 8.52
CA SER A 67 6.51 13.03 8.66
C SER A 67 5.95 12.04 7.65
N SER A 68 6.82 11.47 6.83
CA SER A 68 6.42 10.42 5.90
C SER A 68 5.89 9.21 6.66
N THR A 69 4.67 8.81 6.34
CA THR A 69 4.09 7.55 6.83
C THR A 69 4.90 6.35 6.33
N ARG A 70 4.76 5.17 6.96
CA ARG A 70 5.40 3.93 6.48
C ARG A 70 5.11 3.67 4.99
N GLY A 71 3.87 3.89 4.55
CA GLY A 71 3.48 3.75 3.15
C GLY A 71 4.17 4.75 2.22
N GLN A 72 4.28 6.01 2.63
CA GLN A 72 5.02 7.02 1.85
C GLN A 72 6.52 6.75 1.80
N ARG A 73 7.13 6.30 2.90
CA ARG A 73 8.56 5.93 2.91
C ARG A 73 8.84 4.70 2.05
N ALA A 74 7.92 3.74 2.05
CA ALA A 74 7.98 2.61 1.15
C ALA A 74 7.88 3.07 -0.31
N ALA A 75 6.87 3.87 -0.67
CA ALA A 75 6.71 4.40 -2.02
C ALA A 75 7.94 5.20 -2.51
N HIS A 76 8.53 6.01 -1.62
CA HIS A 76 9.73 6.78 -1.94
C HIS A 76 10.98 5.91 -2.14
N ARG A 77 11.09 4.76 -1.45
CA ARG A 77 12.15 3.76 -1.71
C ARG A 77 11.89 3.00 -3.01
N LEU A 78 10.64 2.64 -3.26
CA LEU A 78 10.19 1.90 -4.43
C LEU A 78 10.37 2.70 -5.73
N GLN A 79 10.23 4.03 -5.70
CA GLN A 79 10.49 4.88 -6.88
C GLN A 79 11.95 4.83 -7.40
N GLY A 80 12.89 4.27 -6.64
CA GLY A 80 14.29 4.07 -7.07
C GLY A 80 14.60 2.69 -7.67
N SER A 81 13.67 1.74 -7.62
CA SER A 81 13.87 0.35 -8.08
C SER A 81 12.58 -0.13 -8.74
N ALA A 82 12.61 -0.41 -10.05
CA ALA A 82 11.44 -0.77 -10.84
C ALA A 82 10.63 -1.91 -10.19
N THR A 83 9.49 -1.57 -9.59
CA THR A 83 8.67 -2.49 -8.79
C THR A 83 7.97 -3.56 -9.60
N THR A 84 7.86 -3.38 -10.92
CA THR A 84 7.10 -4.26 -11.81
C THR A 84 7.78 -5.61 -12.07
N SER A 85 9.09 -5.75 -11.76
CA SER A 85 9.80 -7.03 -11.88
C SER A 85 10.02 -7.75 -10.56
N MET A 86 9.63 -7.15 -9.43
CA MET A 86 9.79 -7.77 -8.11
C MET A 86 8.64 -8.74 -7.84
N THR A 87 8.98 -9.89 -7.29
CA THR A 87 7.97 -10.80 -6.75
C THR A 87 7.30 -10.19 -5.52
N THR A 88 6.07 -10.61 -5.23
CA THR A 88 5.33 -10.15 -4.06
C THR A 88 6.10 -10.38 -2.75
N ASP A 89 6.86 -11.47 -2.64
CA ASP A 89 7.69 -11.73 -1.46
C ASP A 89 8.85 -10.76 -1.35
N GLU A 90 9.54 -10.42 -2.45
CA GLU A 90 10.60 -9.40 -2.46
C GLU A 90 10.05 -8.00 -2.12
N LEU A 91 8.85 -7.67 -2.61
CA LEU A 91 8.15 -6.44 -2.23
C LEU A 91 7.80 -6.43 -0.74
N LEU A 92 7.33 -7.56 -0.20
CA LEU A 92 6.98 -7.69 1.21
C LEU A 92 8.22 -7.69 2.13
N GLU A 93 9.36 -8.22 1.69
CA GLU A 93 10.63 -8.19 2.42
C GLU A 93 11.13 -6.75 2.57
N LEU A 94 11.10 -5.97 1.48
CA LEU A 94 11.49 -4.56 1.48
C LEU A 94 10.62 -3.67 2.40
N LEU A 95 9.36 -4.07 2.59
CA LEU A 95 8.43 -3.44 3.54
C LEU A 95 8.64 -3.88 4.99
N ARG A 96 9.36 -4.98 5.25
CA ARG A 96 9.60 -5.56 6.58
C ARG A 96 10.91 -5.12 7.22
N ASP A 97 11.94 -4.80 6.44
CA ASP A 97 13.20 -4.26 6.93
C ASP A 97 12.98 -2.84 7.52
N GLU A 98 12.63 -2.79 8.81
CA GLU A 98 12.78 -1.68 9.76
C GLU A 98 13.35 -2.21 11.10
#